data_AF-A0A2T6B979-F1
#
_entry.id   AF-A0A2T6B979-F1
#
_cell.length_a   1.000
_cell.length_b   1.000
_cell.length_c   1.000
_cell.angle_alpha   90.00
_cell.angle_beta   90.00
_cell.angle_gamma   90.00
#
_symmetry.space_group_name_H-M   'P 1'
#
loop_
_entity.id
_entity.type
_entity.pdbx_description
1 polymer ?
#
loop_
_entity_poly.entity_id
_entity_poly.type
_entity_poly.pdbx_seq_one_letter_code
_entity_poly.pdbx_strand_id
1 'polypeptide(L)' 'MRLRIEIRPAEGGQDAELFASELAEAYVKFAAGKG' A
#
# COMPACT_ATOMS: atom_id res chain seq x y z
N MET A 1 -16.46 -1.27 -14.13
CA MET A 1 -16.28 -0.90 -12.71
C MET A 1 -14.83 -1.17 -12.34
N ARG A 2 -14.07 -0.17 -11.88
CA ARG A 2 -12.64 -0.33 -11.56
C ARG A 2 -12.50 -0.54 -10.05
N LEU A 3 -11.97 -1.70 -9.63
CA LEU A 3 -11.68 -1.96 -8.23
C LEU A 3 -10.46 -1.12 -7.80
N ARG A 4 -10.55 -0.45 -6.66
CA ARG A 4 -9.49 0.40 -6.10
C ARG A 4 -9.22 0.00 -4.66
N ILE A 5 -7.95 -0.19 -4.32
CA ILE A 5 -7.49 -0.37 -2.95
C ILE A 5 -6.90 0.96 -2.48
N GLU A 6 -7.29 1.41 -1.30
CA GLU A 6 -6.73 2.58 -0.64
C GLU A 6 -6.03 2.15 0.65
N ILE A 7 -4.77 2.54 0.79
CA ILE A 7 -3.95 2.28 1.98
C ILE A 7 -3.80 3.61 2.71
N ARG A 8 -4.07 3.62 4.02
CA ARG A 8 -3.96 4.81 4.88
C ARG A 8 -3.13 4.43 6.11
N PRO A 9 -2.18 5.30 6.54
CA PRO A 9 -1.46 5.07 7.78
C PRO A 9 -2.41 5.13 8.97
N ALA A 10 -2.11 4.33 9.99
CA ALA A 10 -2.76 4.38 11.29
C ALA A 10 -2.05 5.38 12.22
N GLU A 11 -2.22 5.25 13.52
CA GLU A 11 -1.42 5.98 14.51
C GLU A 11 0.04 5.49 14.52
N GLY A 12 0.98 6.34 14.94
CA GLY A 12 2.42 6.03 14.94
C GLY A 12 3.29 7.05 14.21
N GLY A 13 2.70 8.11 13.63
CA GLY A 13 3.44 9.19 12.98
C GLY A 13 4.26 8.69 11.79
N GLN A 14 5.54 9.04 11.76
CA GLN A 14 6.42 8.77 10.63
C GLN A 14 6.57 7.26 10.32
N ASP A 15 6.59 6.40 11.35
CA ASP A 15 6.72 4.95 11.14
C ASP A 15 5.48 4.38 10.46
N ALA A 16 4.29 4.86 10.83
CA ALA A 16 3.03 4.44 10.22
C ALA A 16 2.94 4.90 8.75
N GLU A 17 3.42 6.11 8.44
CA GLU A 17 3.52 6.63 7.08
C GLU A 17 4.47 5.81 6.21
N LEU A 18 5.65 5.51 6.74
CA LEU A 18 6.65 4.69 6.05
C LEU A 18 6.10 3.31 5.74
N PHE A 19 5.50 2.65 6.74
CA PHE A 19 4.90 1.33 6.56
C PHE A 19 3.77 1.34 5.51
N ALA A 20 2.88 2.35 5.54
CA ALA A 20 1.81 2.47 4.55
C ALA A 20 2.35 2.62 3.12
N SER A 21 3.46 3.35 2.95
CA SER A 21 4.13 3.51 1.65
C SER A 21 4.75 2.19 1.17
N GLU A 22 5.48 1.48 2.03
CA GLU A 22 6.10 0.19 1.71
C GLU A 22 5.05 -0.87 1.37
N LEU A 23 3.92 -0.88 2.09
CA LEU A 23 2.81 -1.79 1.82
C LEU A 23 2.18 -1.52 0.45
N ALA A 24 1.99 -0.24 0.10
CA ALA A 24 1.49 0.12 -1.23
C ALA A 24 2.42 -0.38 -2.34
N GLU A 25 3.74 -0.21 -2.19
CA GLU A 25 4.73 -0.71 -3.14
C GLU A 25 4.69 -2.24 -3.26
N ALA A 26 4.54 -2.95 -2.14
CA ALA A 26 4.43 -4.41 -2.12
C ALA A 26 3.20 -4.91 -2.91
N TYR A 27 2.05 -4.25 -2.76
CA TYR A 27 0.84 -4.59 -3.52
C TYR A 27 0.99 -4.31 -5.02
N VAL A 28 1.68 -3.23 -5.41
CA VAL A 28 1.99 -2.96 -6.82
C VAL A 28 2.86 -4.06 -7.40
N LYS A 29 3.93 -4.46 -6.68
CA LYS A 29 4.82 -5.56 -7.10
C LYS A 29 4.07 -6.89 -7.21
N PHE A 30 3.20 -7.18 -6.24
CA PHE A 30 2.37 -8.38 -6.27
C PHE A 30 1.42 -8.39 -7.48
N ALA A 31 0.73 -7.28 -7.75
CA ALA A 31 -0.18 -7.16 -8.89
C ALA A 31 0.57 -7.31 -10.22
N ALA A 32 1.73 -6.66 -10.36
CA ALA A 32 2.59 -6.79 -11.54
C ALA A 32 3.06 -8.25 -11.76
N GLY A 33 3.27 -9.01 -10.68
CA GLY A 33 3.60 -10.43 -10.75
C GLY A 33 2.42 -11.36 -11.10
N LYS A 34 1.17 -10.85 -11.12
CA LYS A 34 -0.04 -11.62 -11.40
C LYS A 34 -0.66 -11.34 -12.78
N GLY A 35 -0.25 -10.26 -13.47
CA GLY A 35 -0.72 -9.88 -14.80
C GLY A 35 -1.56 -8.62 -14.79
#